data_AF-A0A496U249-F1
#
_entry.id   AF-A0A496U249-F1
#
_cell.length_a   1.000
_cell.length_b   1.000
_cell.length_c   1.000
_cell.angle_alpha   90.00
_cell.angle_beta   90.00
_cell.angle_gamma   90.00
#
_symmetry.space_group_name_H-M   'P 1'
#
loop_
_entity.id
_entity.type
_entity.pdbx_description
1 polymer ?
#
loop_
_entity_poly.entity_id
_entity_poly.type
_entity_poly.pdbx_seq_one_letter_code
_entity_poly.pdbx_strand_id
1 'polypeptide(L)' 'EELVSTENRIAFARQFYNDCVMNYNTKQEIFPTNIIAKLFRFKKAEFLLFPQDRGVPTVKFGG' A
#
# COMPACT_ATOMS: atom_id res chain seq x y z
N GLU A 1 10.37 -19.50 14.46
CA GLU A 1 8.91 -19.41 14.19
C GLU A 1 8.33 -18.00 14.40
N GLU A 2 8.86 -17.18 15.33
CA GLU A 2 8.34 -15.82 15.57
C GLU A 2 8.50 -14.84 14.39
N LEU A 3 9.63 -14.92 13.66
CA LEU A 3 9.87 -14.07 12.47
C LEU A 3 8.90 -14.37 11.33
N VAL A 4 8.64 -15.65 11.05
CA VAL A 4 7.64 -16.07 10.05
C VAL A 4 6.24 -15.57 10.44
N SER A 5 5.90 -15.61 11.74
CA SER A 5 4.64 -15.05 12.25
C SER A 5 4.55 -13.53 12.02
N THR A 6 5.67 -12.82 12.21
CA THR A 6 5.74 -11.36 12.09
C THR A 6 5.70 -10.93 10.63
N GLU A 7 6.41 -11.62 9.75
CA GLU A 7 6.40 -11.39 8.30
C GLU A 7 5.02 -11.66 7.69
N ASN A 8 4.36 -12.75 8.08
CA ASN A 8 2.99 -13.04 7.67
C ASN A 8 2.00 -11.96 8.15
N ARG A 9 2.16 -11.45 9.39
CA ARG A 9 1.32 -10.35 9.91
C ARG A 9 1.55 -9.05 9.15
N ILE A 10 2.79 -8.71 8.80
CA ILE A 10 3.12 -7.53 8.00
C ILE A 10 2.51 -7.65 6.60
N ALA A 11 2.62 -8.82 5.97
CA ALA A 11 2.02 -9.08 4.67
C ALA A 11 0.49 -8.91 4.70
N PHE A 12 -0.17 -9.49 5.71
CA PHE A 12 -1.61 -9.36 5.89
C PHE A 12 -2.04 -7.92 6.17
N ALA A 13 -1.35 -7.21 7.07
CA ALA A 13 -1.65 -5.81 7.38
C ALA A 13 -1.51 -4.91 6.14
N ARG A 14 -0.51 -5.17 5.29
CA ARG A 14 -0.33 -4.45 4.02
C ARG A 14 -1.45 -4.75 3.04
N GLN A 15 -1.82 -6.01 2.88
CA GLN A 15 -2.93 -6.41 2.02
C GLN A 15 -4.22 -5.72 2.47
N PHE A 16 -4.53 -5.79 3.77
CA PHE A 16 -5.70 -5.13 4.34
C PHE A 16 -5.69 -3.62 4.12
N TYR A 17 -4.55 -2.95 4.30
CA TYR A 17 -4.41 -1.53 3.98
C TYR A 17 -4.72 -1.25 2.50
N ASN A 18 -4.13 -2.04 1.60
CA ASN A 18 -4.33 -1.88 0.16
C ASN A 18 -5.79 -2.11 -0.23
N ASP A 19 -6.47 -3.10 0.36
CA ASP A 19 -7.90 -3.34 0.14
C ASP A 19 -8.75 -2.13 0.60
N CYS A 20 -8.42 -1.54 1.76
CA CYS A 20 -9.07 -0.32 2.23
C CYS A 20 -8.86 0.86 1.28
N VAL A 21 -7.61 1.06 0.81
CA VAL A 21 -7.26 2.11 -0.15
C VAL A 21 -8.02 1.93 -1.46
N MET A 22 -8.10 0.70 -1.97
CA MET A 22 -8.85 0.39 -3.18
C MET A 22 -10.32 0.73 -3.01
N ASN A 23 -10.96 0.28 -1.92
CA ASN A 23 -12.36 0.57 -1.67
C ASN A 23 -12.62 2.08 -1.51
N TYR A 24 -11.75 2.78 -0.78
CA TYR A 24 -11.82 4.23 -0.63
C TYR A 24 -11.72 4.94 -1.98
N ASN A 25 -10.70 4.65 -2.78
CA ASN A 25 -10.49 5.26 -4.09
C ASN A 25 -11.67 4.98 -5.04
N THR A 26 -12.14 3.73 -5.09
CA THR A 26 -13.31 3.34 -5.89
C THR A 26 -14.57 4.08 -5.44
N LYS A 27 -14.82 4.17 -4.13
CA LYS A 27 -15.96 4.93 -3.59
C LYS A 27 -15.90 6.39 -3.99
N GLN A 28 -14.73 7.02 -3.99
CA GLN A 28 -14.57 8.40 -4.43
C GLN A 28 -14.87 8.65 -5.91
N GLU A 29 -14.90 7.61 -6.74
CA GLU A 29 -15.17 7.74 -8.18
C GLU A 29 -16.64 7.52 -8.54
N ILE A 30 -17.39 6.86 -7.65
CA ILE A 30 -18.79 6.47 -7.90
C ILE A 30 -19.76 7.54 -7.34
N PHE A 31 -20.89 7.72 -8.02
CA PHE A 31 -21.99 8.60 -7.58
C PHE A 31 -22.68 8.03 -6.32
N PRO A 32 -23.06 8.86 -5.32
CA PRO A 32 -22.92 10.33 -5.27
C PRO A 32 -21.60 10.82 -4.66
N THR A 33 -20.79 9.90 -4.14
CA THR A 33 -19.59 10.19 -3.36
C THR A 33 -18.56 11.01 -4.15
N ASN A 34 -18.47 10.84 -5.47
CA ASN A 34 -17.57 11.63 -6.32
C ASN A 34 -17.84 13.14 -6.32
N ILE A 35 -19.08 13.57 -6.11
CA ILE A 35 -19.45 14.99 -5.98
C ILE A 35 -18.93 15.53 -4.65
N ILE A 36 -19.20 14.80 -3.57
CA ILE A 36 -18.72 15.14 -2.22
C ILE A 36 -17.19 15.17 -2.20
N ALA A 37 -16.53 14.18 -2.81
CA ALA A 37 -15.08 14.11 -2.90
C ALA A 37 -14.48 15.33 -3.62
N LYS A 38 -15.11 15.80 -4.70
CA LYS A 38 -14.69 17.03 -5.40
C LYS A 38 -14.93 18.28 -4.55
N LEU A 39 -16.09 18.39 -3.91
CA LEU A 39 -16.46 19.55 -3.09
C LEU A 39 -15.50 19.74 -1.90
N PHE A 40 -15.17 18.64 -1.20
CA PHE A 40 -14.27 18.64 -0.06
C PHE A 40 -12.80 18.36 -0.42
N ARG A 41 -12.48 18.27 -1.71
CA ARG A 41 -11.13 18.04 -2.25
C ARG A 41 -10.45 16.79 -1.66
N PHE A 42 -11.21 15.73 -1.40
CA PHE A 42 -10.62 14.47 -0.98
C PHE A 42 -9.77 13.89 -2.11
N LYS A 43 -8.55 13.45 -1.76
CA LYS A 43 -7.58 12.88 -2.69
C LYS A 43 -7.59 11.36 -2.59
N LYS A 44 -7.17 10.69 -3.67
CA LYS A 44 -6.91 9.25 -3.66
C LYS A 44 -5.79 8.93 -2.66
N ALA A 45 -5.94 7.80 -1.98
CA ALA A 45 -4.89 7.24 -1.15
C ALA A 45 -3.94 6.38 -2.01
N GLU A 46 -2.67 6.32 -1.61
CA GLU A 46 -1.63 5.56 -2.30
C GLU A 46 -1.55 4.13 -1.75
N PHE A 47 -1.24 3.17 -2.62
CA PHE A 47 -1.02 1.78 -2.20
C PHE A 47 0.36 1.61 -1.57
N LEU A 48 0.45 0.73 -0.58
CA LEU A 48 1.72 0.24 -0.07
C LEU A 48 2.28 -0.79 -1.05
N LEU A 49 3.28 -0.36 -1.82
CA LEU A 49 4.03 -1.23 -2.72
C LEU A 49 5.08 -2.02 -1.93
N PHE A 50 5.36 -3.24 -2.39
CA PHE A 50 6.59 -3.91 -1.98
C PHE A 50 7.78 -3.09 -2.47
N PRO A 51 8.88 -3.00 -1.72
CA PRO A 51 10.16 -2.68 -2.32
C PRO A 51 10.50 -3.84 -3.28
N GLN A 52 10.08 -3.77 -4.54
CA GLN A 52 10.37 -4.84 -5.50
C GLN A 52 11.87 -4.95 -5.80
N ASP A 53 12.65 -3.90 -5.58
CA ASP A 53 14.10 -3.97 -5.71
C ASP A 53 14.73 -2.88 -4.82
N ARG A 54 14.99 -3.19 -3.55
CA ARG A 54 16.29 -2.73 -3.04
C ARG A 54 17.28 -3.70 -3.64
N GLY A 55 17.77 -3.39 -4.84
CA GLY A 55 18.78 -4.18 -5.52
C GLY A 55 19.80 -4.63 -4.48
N VAL A 56 19.93 -5.94 -4.33
CA VAL A 56 20.82 -6.56 -3.35
C VAL A 56 22.15 -5.80 -3.39
N PRO A 57 22.56 -5.12 -2.31
CA PRO A 57 23.76 -4.31 -2.36
C PRO A 57 24.92 -5.25 -2.69
N THR A 58 25.50 -5.10 -3.88
CA THR A 58 26.63 -5.91 -4.31
C THR A 58 27.84 -5.45 -3.50
N VAL A 59 28.09 -6.09 -2.36
CA VAL A 59 29.26 -5.79 -1.53
C VAL A 59 30.48 -6.32 -2.28
N LYS A 60 31.25 -5.41 -2.90
CA LYS A 60 32.57 -5.74 -3.43
C LYS A 60 33.57 -5.73 -2.28
N PHE A 61 33.99 -6.91 -1.85
CA PHE A 61 35.21 -7.05 -1.07
C PHE A 61 36.39 -6.89 -2.03
N GLY A 62 36.98 -5.71 -2.06
CA GLY A 62 38.22 -5.46 -2.80
C GLY A 62 39.39 -6.13 -2.10
N GLY A 63 40.16 -6.91 -2.85
CA GLY A 63 41.50 -7.37 -2.51
C GLY A 63 42.54 -6.64 -3.36
#